data_AF-A0A9K3E245-F1
#
_entry.id   AF-A0A9K3E245-F1
#
_cell.length_a   1.000
_cell.length_b   1.000
_cell.length_c   1.000
_cell.angle_alpha   90.00
_cell.angle_beta   90.00
_cell.angle_gamma   90.00
#
_symmetry.space_group_name_H-M   'P 1'
#
loop_
_entity.id
_entity.type
_entity.pdbx_description
1 polymer ?
#
loop_
_entity_poly.entity_id
_entity_poly.type
_entity_poly.pdbx_seq_one_letter_code
_entity_poly.pdbx_strand_id
1 'polypeptide(L)'
;MRDHGIAHIVETILDAPENMTAVNEIKERAWQAGFKAGYNECLTHVNPLFKSGFTDERSGFHGIDIEAVYAAAVDAYNNLSISAIEDIEKCLEAEDYVDRLRLLFDRPGEEDEAAGDAKNDAGTSGTKVD
;
A
#
# COMPACT_ATOMS: atom_id res chain seq x y z
N MET A 1 16.60 -14.59 -10.14
CA MET A 1 15.17 -14.98 -10.31
C MET A 1 14.72 -16.06 -9.33
N ARG A 2 15.52 -17.07 -8.95
CA ARG A 2 15.03 -18.18 -8.10
C ARG A 2 14.58 -17.78 -6.69
N ASP A 3 15.06 -16.66 -6.16
CA ASP A 3 14.76 -16.31 -4.77
C ASP A 3 13.83 -15.09 -4.59
N HIS A 4 13.75 -14.16 -5.56
CA HIS A 4 13.04 -12.87 -5.36
C HIS A 4 12.19 -12.34 -6.56
N GLY A 5 12.00 -13.10 -7.63
CA GLY A 5 11.34 -12.57 -8.85
C GLY A 5 9.90 -12.09 -8.63
N ILE A 6 9.07 -12.89 -7.95
CA ILE A 6 7.67 -12.51 -7.66
C ILE A 6 7.60 -11.39 -6.61
N ALA A 7 8.53 -11.39 -5.65
CA ALA A 7 8.58 -10.36 -4.62
C ALA A 7 8.84 -8.98 -5.24
N HIS A 8 9.83 -8.86 -6.14
CA HIS A 8 10.10 -7.60 -6.84
C HIS A 8 8.97 -7.17 -7.77
N ILE A 9 8.28 -8.10 -8.44
CA ILE A 9 7.08 -7.78 -9.23
C ILE A 9 6.02 -7.14 -8.33
N VAL A 10 5.71 -7.77 -7.20
CA VAL A 10 4.69 -7.28 -6.27
C VAL A 10 5.10 -5.94 -5.67
N GLU A 11 6.34 -5.81 -5.21
CA GLU A 11 6.90 -4.58 -4.66
C GLU A 11 6.82 -3.43 -5.67
N THR A 12 7.23 -3.65 -6.92
CA THR A 12 7.15 -2.64 -7.99
C THR A 12 5.72 -2.16 -8.23
N ILE A 13 4.73 -3.06 -8.16
CA ILE A 13 3.32 -2.71 -8.33
C ILE A 13 2.78 -1.96 -7.10
N LEU A 14 3.12 -2.42 -5.89
CA LEU A 14 2.64 -1.81 -4.65
C LEU A 14 3.25 -0.42 -4.42
N ASP A 15 4.51 -0.25 -4.77
CA ASP A 15 5.28 0.98 -4.64
C ASP A 15 5.18 1.88 -5.88
N ALA A 16 4.36 1.49 -6.87
CA ALA A 16 4.06 2.36 -7.99
C ALA A 16 3.41 3.67 -7.48
N PRO A 17 3.85 4.84 -7.95
CA PRO A 17 3.36 6.13 -7.46
C PRO A 17 1.84 6.29 -7.66
N GLU A 18 1.28 5.69 -8.71
CA GLU A 18 -0.15 5.64 -8.99
C GLU A 18 -0.89 4.91 -7.87
N ASN A 19 -0.42 3.71 -7.50
CA ASN A 19 -1.02 2.90 -6.44
C ASN A 19 -0.89 3.58 -5.07
N MET A 20 0.31 4.11 -4.74
CA MET A 20 0.51 4.85 -3.49
C MET A 20 -0.43 6.05 -3.37
N THR A 21 -0.59 6.82 -4.45
CA THR A 21 -1.46 8.00 -4.47
C THR A 21 -2.92 7.60 -4.28
N ALA A 22 -3.39 6.60 -5.02
CA ALA A 22 -4.78 6.16 -4.96
C ALA A 22 -5.12 5.53 -3.59
N VAL A 23 -4.23 4.73 -3.00
CA VAL A 23 -4.41 4.17 -1.65
C VAL A 23 -4.45 5.28 -0.60
N ASN A 24 -3.58 6.30 -0.70
CA ASN A 24 -3.60 7.43 0.21
C ASN A 24 -4.91 8.22 0.10
N GLU A 25 -5.42 8.42 -1.12
CA GLU A 25 -6.73 9.05 -1.32
C GLU A 25 -7.86 8.23 -0.69
N ILE A 26 -7.91 6.91 -0.91
CA ILE A 26 -8.91 6.04 -0.28
C ILE A 26 -8.86 6.16 1.25
N LYS A 27 -7.65 6.11 1.83
CA LYS A 27 -7.48 6.22 3.29
C LYS A 27 -8.03 7.54 3.82
N GLU A 28 -7.71 8.64 3.16
CA GLU A 28 -8.21 9.96 3.52
C GLU A 28 -9.74 10.03 3.40
N ARG A 29 -10.31 9.59 2.28
CA ARG A 29 -11.77 9.59 2.08
C ARG A 29 -12.50 8.69 3.08
N ALA A 30 -11.96 7.51 3.37
CA ALA A 30 -12.50 6.59 4.37
C ALA A 30 -12.51 7.22 5.76
N TRP A 31 -11.42 7.92 6.14
CA TRP A 31 -11.35 8.65 7.40
C TRP A 31 -12.41 9.75 7.47
N GLN A 32 -12.57 10.56 6.41
CA GLN A 32 -13.60 11.60 6.34
C GLN A 32 -15.01 11.00 6.47
N ALA A 33 -15.29 9.89 5.77
CA ALA A 33 -16.58 9.21 5.81
C ALA A 33 -16.88 8.67 7.21
N GLY A 34 -15.91 8.01 7.82
CA GLY A 34 -16.01 7.51 9.20
C GLY A 34 -16.21 8.63 10.22
N PHE A 35 -15.52 9.77 10.07
CA PHE A 35 -15.70 10.93 10.92
C PHE A 35 -17.13 11.47 10.83
N LYS A 36 -17.66 11.65 9.61
CA LYS A 36 -19.03 12.14 9.41
C LYS A 36 -20.07 11.18 9.99
N ALA A 37 -19.90 9.87 9.74
CA ALA A 37 -20.78 8.83 10.29
C ALA A 37 -20.76 8.84 11.83
N GLY A 38 -19.58 8.91 12.43
CA GLY A 38 -19.43 8.98 13.89
C GLY A 38 -20.01 10.25 14.50
N TYR A 39 -19.87 11.40 13.84
CA TYR A 39 -20.49 12.64 14.27
C TYR A 39 -22.02 12.52 14.27
N ASN A 40 -22.59 11.98 13.18
CA ASN A 40 -24.02 11.78 13.06
C ASN A 40 -24.55 10.81 14.11
N GLU A 41 -23.84 9.72 14.39
CA GLU A 41 -24.21 8.78 15.45
C GLU A 41 -24.13 9.42 16.85
N CYS A 42 -23.18 10.32 17.09
CA CYS A 42 -23.17 11.10 18.32
C CYS A 42 -24.44 11.95 18.46
N LEU A 43 -24.89 12.59 17.38
CA LEU A 43 -26.14 13.37 17.40
C LEU A 43 -27.36 12.49 17.72
N THR A 44 -27.42 11.24 17.23
CA THR A 44 -28.53 10.33 17.52
C THR A 44 -28.63 10.00 19.01
N HIS A 45 -27.50 9.95 19.72
CA HIS A 45 -27.45 9.70 21.16
C HIS A 45 -27.61 10.96 22.03
N VAL A 46 -27.06 12.10 21.61
CA VAL A 46 -27.06 13.34 22.41
C VAL A 46 -28.43 14.04 22.37
N ASN A 47 -29.10 14.08 21.21
CA ASN A 47 -30.36 14.82 21.07
C ASN A 47 -31.47 14.36 22.03
N PRO A 48 -31.69 13.05 22.25
CA PRO A 48 -32.66 12.57 23.24
C PRO A 48 -32.31 13.00 24.68
N LEU A 49 -31.03 13.02 25.03
CA LEU A 49 -30.57 13.36 26.38
C LEU A 49 -30.80 14.83 26.72
N PHE A 50 -30.52 15.71 25.77
CA PHE A 50 -30.64 17.16 25.96
C PHE A 50 -31.99 17.74 25.51
N LYS A 51 -32.89 16.90 24.96
CA LYS A 51 -34.15 17.33 24.32
C LYS A 51 -33.91 18.48 23.33
N SER A 52 -32.81 18.38 22.60
CA SER A 52 -32.33 19.36 21.63
C SER A 52 -32.47 18.84 20.21
N GLY A 53 -32.35 19.74 19.23
CA GLY A 53 -32.28 19.41 17.80
C GLY A 53 -30.92 19.78 17.22
N PHE A 54 -29.83 19.28 17.81
CA PHE A 54 -28.51 19.47 17.21
C PHE A 54 -28.46 18.80 15.84
N THR A 55 -27.96 19.54 14.86
CA THR A 55 -27.82 19.11 13.46
C THR A 55 -26.33 18.96 13.13
N ASP A 56 -26.05 18.49 11.91
CA ASP A 56 -24.67 18.37 11.41
C ASP A 56 -24.06 19.70 10.94
N GLU A 57 -24.74 20.84 11.13
CA GLU A 57 -24.32 22.18 10.69
C GLU A 57 -22.93 22.60 11.22
N ARG A 58 -22.51 22.05 12.36
CA ARG A 58 -21.19 22.31 12.96
C ARG A 58 -20.14 21.26 12.60
N SER A 59 -20.50 20.27 11.79
CA SER A 59 -19.56 19.27 11.30
C SER A 59 -18.60 19.91 10.30
N GLY A 60 -17.32 19.51 10.36
CA GLY A 60 -16.33 19.91 9.35
C GLY A 60 -16.66 19.42 7.93
N PHE A 61 -17.61 18.49 7.80
CA PHE A 61 -18.08 17.95 6.52
C PHE A 61 -19.57 18.23 6.27
N HIS A 62 -20.12 19.27 6.91
CA HIS A 62 -21.50 19.69 6.68
C HIS A 62 -21.74 19.99 5.18
N GLY A 63 -22.85 19.48 4.64
CA GLY A 63 -23.24 19.70 3.24
C GLY A 63 -22.38 18.98 2.19
N ILE A 64 -21.37 18.20 2.61
CA ILE A 64 -20.55 17.41 1.69
C ILE A 64 -21.04 15.98 1.67
N ASP A 65 -21.28 15.42 0.48
CA ASP A 65 -21.59 14.01 0.30
C ASP A 65 -20.32 13.16 0.36
N ILE A 66 -19.76 13.01 1.58
CA ILE A 66 -18.52 12.28 1.80
C ILE A 66 -18.65 10.79 1.45
N GLU A 67 -19.83 10.20 1.57
CA GLU A 67 -20.07 8.81 1.16
C GLU A 67 -19.92 8.66 -0.35
N ALA A 68 -20.51 9.56 -1.14
CA ALA A 68 -20.31 9.57 -2.59
C ALA A 68 -18.85 9.86 -2.98
N VAL A 69 -18.17 10.77 -2.27
CA VAL A 69 -16.74 11.05 -2.52
C VAL A 69 -15.88 9.82 -2.22
N TYR A 70 -16.15 9.10 -1.13
CA TYR A 70 -15.46 7.85 -0.82
C TYR A 70 -15.73 6.77 -1.86
N ALA A 71 -16.98 6.58 -2.27
CA ALA A 71 -17.35 5.63 -3.32
C ALA A 71 -16.64 5.95 -4.65
N ALA A 72 -16.55 7.23 -5.02
CA ALA A 72 -15.83 7.65 -6.22
C ALA A 72 -14.33 7.36 -6.13
N ALA A 73 -13.70 7.55 -4.97
CA ALA A 73 -12.29 7.20 -4.76
C ALA A 73 -12.03 5.69 -4.86
N VAL A 74 -12.95 4.87 -4.33
CA VAL A 74 -12.89 3.40 -4.46
C VAL A 74 -13.05 2.98 -5.92
N ASP A 75 -13.99 3.57 -6.65
CA ASP A 75 -14.17 3.29 -8.08
C ASP A 75 -12.94 3.69 -8.90
N ALA A 76 -12.36 4.86 -8.61
CA ALA A 76 -11.12 5.31 -9.25
C ALA A 76 -9.95 4.34 -9.01
N TYR A 77 -9.81 3.80 -7.78
CA TYR A 77 -8.79 2.80 -7.46
C TYR A 77 -9.02 1.47 -8.18
N ASN A 78 -10.26 0.99 -8.22
CA ASN A 78 -10.59 -0.27 -8.89
C ASN A 78 -10.35 -0.22 -10.41
N ASN A 79 -10.42 0.98 -10.99
CA ASN A 79 -10.16 1.24 -12.41
C ASN A 79 -8.78 1.86 -12.65
N LEU A 80 -7.87 1.82 -11.67
CA LEU A 80 -6.55 2.42 -11.78
C LEU A 80 -5.69 1.66 -12.78
N SER A 81 -5.09 2.38 -13.75
CA SER A 81 -3.98 1.83 -14.54
C SER A 81 -2.66 2.08 -13.81
N ILE A 82 -1.85 1.04 -13.70
CA ILE A 82 -0.51 1.09 -13.13
C ILE A 82 0.47 0.78 -14.26
N SER A 83 1.27 1.77 -14.68
CA SER A 83 2.19 1.62 -15.82
C SER A 83 3.19 0.48 -15.63
N ALA A 84 3.61 0.20 -14.39
CA ALA A 84 4.47 -0.93 -14.09
C ALA A 84 3.86 -2.28 -14.50
N ILE A 85 2.53 -2.45 -14.39
CA ILE A 85 1.85 -3.67 -14.83
C ILE A 85 1.96 -3.79 -16.35
N GLU A 86 1.71 -2.72 -17.09
CA GLU A 86 1.81 -2.72 -18.55
C GLU A 86 3.24 -3.05 -19.02
N ASP A 87 4.26 -2.57 -18.31
CA ASP A 87 5.66 -2.86 -18.65
C ASP A 87 6.07 -4.29 -18.33
N ILE A 88 5.56 -4.85 -17.22
CA ILE A 88 5.72 -6.27 -16.88
C ILE A 88 5.04 -7.14 -17.93
N GLU A 89 3.81 -6.82 -18.33
CA GLU A 89 3.07 -7.55 -19.37
C GLU A 89 3.83 -7.56 -20.70
N LYS A 90 4.32 -6.40 -21.14
CA LYS A 90 5.18 -6.31 -22.34
C LYS A 90 6.43 -7.16 -22.24
N CYS A 91 7.01 -7.33 -21.04
CA CYS A 91 8.16 -8.20 -20.83
C CYS A 91 7.80 -9.68 -20.98
N LEU A 92 6.66 -10.09 -20.42
CA LEU A 92 6.15 -11.46 -20.46
C LEU A 92 5.78 -11.94 -21.87
N GLU A 93 5.48 -11.04 -22.80
CA GLU A 93 5.17 -11.36 -24.20
C GLU A 93 6.38 -11.81 -25.04
N ALA A 94 7.61 -11.56 -24.59
CA ALA A 94 8.81 -11.91 -25.36
C ALA A 94 9.39 -13.29 -25.00
N GLU A 95 10.09 -13.91 -25.96
CA GLU A 95 10.77 -15.20 -25.75
C GLU A 95 11.86 -15.13 -24.66
N ASP A 96 12.49 -13.96 -24.51
CA ASP A 96 13.53 -13.66 -23.52
C ASP A 96 13.00 -12.96 -22.26
N TYR A 97 11.72 -13.17 -21.90
CA TYR A 97 11.05 -12.48 -20.79
C TYR A 97 11.84 -12.48 -19.47
N VAL A 98 12.59 -13.55 -19.18
CA VAL A 98 13.40 -13.66 -17.95
C VAL A 98 14.48 -12.58 -17.90
N ASP A 99 15.18 -12.33 -19.01
CA ASP A 99 16.25 -11.34 -19.07
C ASP A 99 15.68 -9.92 -19.12
N ARG A 100 14.53 -9.73 -19.75
CA ARG A 100 13.81 -8.44 -19.76
C ARG A 100 13.26 -8.07 -18.38
N LEU A 101 12.68 -9.04 -17.65
CA LEU A 101 12.24 -8.82 -16.27
C LEU A 101 13.43 -8.52 -15.35
N ARG A 102 14.56 -9.22 -15.52
CA ARG A 102 15.79 -8.89 -14.78
C ARG A 102 16.20 -7.45 -15.04
N LEU A 103 16.25 -7.01 -16.30
CA LEU A 103 16.61 -5.64 -16.63
C LEU A 103 15.60 -4.61 -16.10
N LEU A 104 14.31 -4.95 -16.06
CA LEU A 104 13.26 -4.08 -15.54
C LEU A 104 13.40 -3.86 -14.03
N PHE A 105 13.80 -4.90 -13.28
CA PHE A 105 13.97 -4.86 -11.84
C PHE A 105 15.40 -4.54 -11.38
N ASP A 106 16.41 -4.68 -12.25
CA ASP A 106 17.80 -4.27 -11.99
C ASP A 106 17.87 -2.73 -11.94
N ARG A 107 17.51 -2.20 -10.78
CA ARG A 107 17.59 -0.77 -10.50
C ARG A 107 19.07 -0.41 -10.24
N PRO A 108 19.62 0.64 -10.88
CA PRO A 108 20.98 1.06 -10.58
C PRO A 108 21.06 1.57 -9.14
N GLY A 109 21.69 0.79 -8.26
CA GLY A 109 21.93 1.14 -6.85
C GLY A 109 21.51 0.08 -5.81
N GLU A 110 20.85 -1.01 -6.22
CA GLU A 110 20.67 -2.17 -5.35
C GLU A 110 21.88 -3.10 -5.55
N GLU A 111 22.89 -2.96 -4.71
CA GLU A 111 23.94 -3.95 -4.59
C GLU A 111 23.31 -5.23 -4.03
N ASP A 112 23.34 -6.31 -4.83
CA ASP A 112 23.12 -7.67 -4.35
C ASP A 112 23.89 -7.85 -3.03
N GLU A 113 23.18 -8.03 -1.91
CA GLU A 113 23.75 -8.61 -0.70
C GLU A 113 24.24 -10.02 -1.08
N ALA A 114 25.51 -10.08 -1.49
CA ALA A 114 26.15 -11.29 -1.96
C ALA A 114 26.02 -12.36 -0.88
N ALA A 115 25.25 -13.40 -1.19
CA ALA A 115 25.15 -14.63 -0.42
C ALA A 115 26.55 -15.30 -0.36
N GLY A 116 27.33 -14.95 0.65
CA GLY A 116 28.58 -15.60 0.99
C GLY A 116 28.34 -16.84 1.85
N ASP A 117 27.92 -17.95 1.23
CA ASP A 117 28.09 -19.28 1.83
C ASP A 117 29.58 -19.66 1.81
N ALA A 118 30.14 -19.84 3.00
CA ALA A 118 31.40 -20.56 3.18
C ALA A 118 31.31 -21.45 4.43
N LYS A 119 30.83 -22.67 4.21
CA LYS A 119 31.29 -23.96 4.77
C LYS A 119 32.25 -23.90 5.98
N ASN A 120 31.77 -24.51 7.06
CA ASN A 120 32.43 -25.52 7.93
C ASN A 120 33.96 -25.68 7.77
N ASP A 121 34.75 -25.50 8.85
CA ASP A 121 35.39 -26.63 9.56
C ASP A 121 36.17 -26.20 10.83
N ALA A 122 36.19 -27.12 11.79
CA ALA A 122 37.24 -27.41 12.78
C ALA A 122 37.68 -26.39 13.87
N GLY A 123 37.33 -26.72 15.12
CA GLY A 123 38.35 -27.15 16.10
C GLY A 123 38.83 -26.17 17.19
N THR A 124 38.38 -26.43 18.43
CA THR A 124 39.10 -26.35 19.74
C THR A 124 39.91 -25.07 20.05
N SER A 125 39.72 -24.38 21.18
CA SER A 125 40.04 -24.89 22.53
C SER A 125 39.56 -23.88 23.57
N GLY A 126 39.03 -24.37 24.69
CA GLY A 126 38.66 -23.53 25.82
C GLY A 126 39.88 -22.94 26.52
N THR A 127 39.71 -21.78 27.15
CA THR A 127 40.50 -21.36 28.31
C THR A 127 39.58 -20.58 29.23
N LYS A 128 39.27 -21.18 30.39
CA LYS A 128 38.80 -20.45 31.56
C LYS A 128 39.98 -19.64 32.11
N VAL A 129 39.73 -18.40 32.50
CA VAL A 129 40.55 -17.71 33.49
C VAL A 129 39.59 -17.15 34.53
N ASP A 130 39.88 -17.48 35.78
CA ASP A 130 39.18 -17.10 37.01
C ASP A 130 39.09 -15.58 37.24
#